data_AF-A0A133UJK0-F1
#
_entry.id   AF-A0A133UJK0-F1
#
_cell.length_a   1.000
_cell.length_b   1.000
_cell.length_c   1.000
_cell.angle_alpha   90.00
_cell.angle_beta   90.00
_cell.angle_gamma   90.00
#
_symmetry.space_group_name_H-M   'P 1'
#
loop_
_entity.id
_entity.type
_entity.pdbx_description
1 polymer ?
#
loop_
_entity_poly.entity_id
_entity_poly.type
_entity_poly.pdbx_seq_one_letter_code
_entity_poly.pdbx_strand_id
1 'polypeptide(L)'
;MIGIHFEKIIGLLLVLILLIFVFLLLLRRRRKKKSQEELEDLRKEFVQISKLRSEETSEEDMKLLDRVVEEIERAGKEGKESVELSFDEDIDLRIEASHLISLRTPKSTFHKSFPRIKFRKMEELEDGVRLYLEF
;
A
#
# COMPACT_ATOMS: atom_id res chain seq x y z
N MET A 1 -52.71 4.45 -42.35
CA MET A 1 -52.17 3.16 -41.89
C MET A 1 -50.67 3.16 -41.57
N ILE A 2 -49.93 4.28 -41.70
CA ILE A 2 -48.47 4.31 -41.49
C ILE A 2 -48.08 4.54 -40.01
N GLY A 3 -48.90 5.26 -39.22
CA GLY A 3 -48.60 5.56 -37.80
C GLY A 3 -48.55 4.34 -36.88
N ILE A 4 -49.38 3.31 -37.13
CA ILE A 4 -49.46 2.09 -36.30
C ILE A 4 -48.17 1.25 -36.38
N HIS A 5 -47.45 1.33 -37.49
CA HIS A 5 -46.18 0.62 -37.64
C HIS A 5 -45.04 1.31 -36.87
N PHE A 6 -45.09 2.63 -36.73
CA PHE A 6 -44.03 3.40 -36.06
C PHE A 6 -44.04 3.18 -34.54
N GLU A 7 -45.22 3.14 -33.92
CA GLU A 7 -45.37 2.82 -32.48
C GLU A 7 -44.87 1.40 -32.15
N LYS A 8 -45.13 0.43 -33.03
CA LYS A 8 -44.63 -0.94 -32.87
C LYS A 8 -43.10 -1.01 -32.97
N ILE A 9 -42.50 -0.26 -33.90
CA ILE A 9 -41.04 -0.19 -34.05
C ILE A 9 -40.39 0.44 -32.82
N ILE A 10 -40.97 1.53 -32.30
CA ILE A 10 -40.49 2.18 -31.07
C ILE A 10 -40.59 1.23 -29.86
N GLY A 11 -41.72 0.53 -29.72
CA GLY A 11 -41.91 -0.46 -28.65
C GLY A 11 -40.87 -1.57 -28.70
N LEU A 12 -40.58 -2.08 -29.90
CA LEU A 12 -39.58 -3.14 -30.11
C LEU A 12 -38.16 -2.65 -29.80
N LEU A 13 -37.85 -1.40 -30.16
CA LEU A 13 -36.56 -0.77 -29.86
C LEU A 13 -36.37 -0.56 -28.35
N LEU A 14 -37.41 -0.14 -27.62
CA LEU A 14 -37.38 0.00 -26.17
C LEU A 14 -37.15 -1.34 -25.46
N VAL A 15 -37.82 -2.40 -25.91
CA VAL A 15 -37.61 -3.76 -25.37
C VAL A 15 -36.18 -4.23 -25.62
N LEU A 16 -35.63 -3.96 -26.80
CA LEU A 16 -34.24 -4.29 -27.13
C LEU A 16 -33.23 -3.56 -26.23
N ILE A 17 -33.43 -2.26 -26.02
CA ILE A 17 -32.58 -1.45 -25.12
C ILE A 17 -32.63 -2.00 -23.69
N LEU A 18 -33.83 -2.37 -23.23
CA LEU A 18 -34.02 -2.92 -21.88
C LEU A 18 -33.32 -4.27 -21.70
N LEU A 19 -33.37 -5.14 -22.72
CA LEU A 19 -32.63 -6.41 -22.73
C LEU A 19 -31.11 -6.19 -22.70
N ILE A 20 -30.59 -5.26 -23.50
CA ILE A 20 -29.16 -4.91 -23.50
C ILE A 20 -28.74 -4.38 -22.13
N PHE A 21 -29.56 -3.53 -21.50
CA PHE A 21 -29.26 -2.98 -20.18
C PHE A 21 -29.19 -4.07 -19.10
N VAL A 22 -30.16 -5.00 -19.09
CA VAL A 22 -30.14 -6.16 -18.18
C VAL A 22 -28.91 -7.03 -18.42
N PHE A 23 -28.55 -7.28 -19.68
CA PHE A 23 -27.36 -8.04 -20.04
C PHE A 23 -26.06 -7.38 -19.54
N LEU A 24 -25.93 -6.06 -19.69
CA LEU A 24 -24.79 -5.30 -19.16
C LEU A 24 -24.71 -5.34 -17.62
N LEU A 25 -25.85 -5.29 -16.93
CA LEU A 25 -25.89 -5.42 -15.47
C LEU A 25 -25.43 -6.81 -14.98
N LEU A 26 -25.82 -7.87 -15.69
CA LEU A 26 -25.38 -9.23 -15.38
C LEU A 26 -23.88 -9.42 -15.61
N LEU A 27 -23.33 -8.85 -16.70
CA LEU A 27 -21.88 -8.83 -16.93
C LEU A 27 -21.12 -8.07 -15.84
N ARG A 28 -21.66 -6.92 -15.40
CA ARG A 28 -21.06 -6.12 -14.32
C ARG A 28 -21.02 -6.88 -12.99
N ARG A 29 -22.07 -7.65 -12.66
CA ARG A 29 -22.10 -8.52 -11.48
C ARG A 29 -21.08 -9.65 -11.56
N ARG A 30 -20.91 -10.30 -12.72
CA ARG A 30 -19.92 -11.38 -12.89
C ARG A 30 -18.48 -10.89 -12.73
N ARG A 31 -18.13 -9.72 -13.28
CA ARG A 31 -16.76 -9.18 -13.17
C ARG A 31 -16.37 -8.83 -11.73
N LYS A 32 -17.31 -8.38 -10.90
CA LYS A 32 -17.02 -8.03 -9.50
C LYS A 32 -16.70 -9.25 -8.62
N LYS A 33 -17.32 -10.40 -8.87
CA LYS A 33 -17.04 -11.61 -8.07
C LYS A 33 -15.64 -12.17 -8.33
N LYS A 34 -15.23 -12.23 -9.59
CA LYS A 34 -13.92 -12.80 -9.96
C LYS A 34 -12.75 -11.98 -9.39
N SER A 35 -12.88 -10.64 -9.41
CA SER A 35 -11.88 -9.75 -8.83
C SER A 35 -11.79 -9.84 -7.30
N GLN A 36 -12.86 -10.26 -6.61
CA GLN A 36 -12.83 -10.44 -5.15
C GLN A 36 -12.21 -11.77 -4.74
N GLU A 37 -12.48 -12.86 -5.48
CA GLU A 37 -11.82 -14.16 -5.27
C GLU A 37 -10.32 -14.07 -5.56
N GLU A 38 -9.92 -13.44 -6.67
CA GLU A 38 -8.49 -13.24 -7.00
C GLU A 38 -7.76 -12.40 -5.93
N LEU A 39 -8.44 -11.41 -5.33
CA LEU A 39 -7.88 -10.62 -4.22
C LEU A 39 -7.78 -11.40 -2.90
N GLU A 40 -8.74 -12.28 -2.59
CA GLU A 40 -8.66 -13.12 -1.41
C GLU A 40 -7.59 -14.19 -1.52
N ASP A 41 -7.41 -14.78 -2.70
CA ASP A 41 -6.36 -15.78 -2.93
C ASP A 41 -4.96 -15.15 -2.90
N LEU A 42 -4.78 -13.97 -3.53
CA LEU A 42 -3.54 -13.19 -3.38
C LEU A 42 -3.27 -12.82 -1.92
N ARG A 43 -4.31 -12.46 -1.15
CA ARG A 43 -4.17 -12.16 0.28
C ARG A 43 -3.75 -13.40 1.09
N LYS A 44 -4.29 -14.58 0.77
CA LYS A 44 -3.90 -15.85 1.43
C LYS A 44 -2.47 -16.25 1.08
N GLU A 45 -2.06 -16.11 -0.17
CA GLU A 45 -0.67 -16.34 -0.60
C GLU A 45 0.30 -15.39 0.13
N PHE A 46 -0.02 -14.10 0.20
CA PHE A 46 0.80 -13.14 0.95
C PHE A 46 0.91 -13.49 2.44
N VAL A 47 -0.19 -13.92 3.07
CA VAL A 47 -0.18 -14.33 4.48
C VAL A 47 0.66 -15.61 4.70
N GLN A 48 0.58 -16.59 3.81
CA GLN A 48 1.41 -17.79 3.89
C GLN A 48 2.90 -17.49 3.67
N ILE A 49 3.24 -16.66 2.70
CA ILE A 49 4.61 -16.22 2.44
C ILE A 49 5.15 -15.43 3.65
N SER A 50 4.33 -14.57 4.27
CA SER A 50 4.73 -13.84 5.48
C SER A 50 4.96 -14.77 6.69
N LYS A 51 4.22 -15.87 6.80
CA LYS A 51 4.41 -16.87 7.87
C LYS A 51 5.64 -17.75 7.66
N LEU A 52 6.01 -18.02 6.41
CA LEU A 52 7.24 -18.76 6.09
C LEU A 52 8.50 -17.90 6.24
N ARG A 53 8.38 -16.57 6.13
CA ARG A 53 9.47 -15.62 6.39
C ARG A 53 9.63 -15.21 7.86
N SER A 54 8.70 -15.57 8.74
CA SER A 54 8.70 -15.12 10.13
C SER A 54 9.52 -16.02 11.07
N GLU A 55 10.36 -16.93 10.55
CA GLU A 55 11.16 -17.80 11.42
C GLU A 55 12.41 -17.12 12.02
N GLU A 56 12.79 -15.91 11.62
CA GLU A 56 13.96 -15.22 12.22
C GLU A 56 13.80 -13.71 12.44
N THR A 57 12.57 -13.19 12.52
CA THR A 57 12.38 -11.80 12.96
C THR A 57 12.41 -11.77 14.49
N SER A 58 13.51 -11.28 15.09
CA SER A 58 13.59 -11.10 16.55
C SER A 58 12.52 -10.11 17.02
N GLU A 59 11.90 -10.35 18.19
CA GLU A 59 11.03 -9.33 18.81
C GLU A 59 11.78 -8.01 19.07
N GLU A 60 13.09 -8.07 19.24
CA GLU A 60 13.97 -6.90 19.40
C GLU A 60 14.03 -6.08 18.12
N ASP A 61 14.18 -6.75 16.97
CA ASP A 61 14.20 -6.10 15.64
C ASP A 61 12.88 -5.36 15.37
N MET A 62 11.75 -5.97 15.75
CA MET A 62 10.44 -5.33 15.63
C MET A 62 10.30 -4.10 16.52
N LYS A 63 10.74 -4.20 17.80
CA LYS A 63 10.72 -3.05 18.71
C LYS A 63 11.61 -1.91 18.22
N LEU A 64 12.74 -2.24 17.60
CA LEU A 64 13.65 -1.26 17.03
C LEU A 64 13.02 -0.55 15.84
N LEU A 65 12.38 -1.30 14.94
CA LEU A 65 11.61 -0.72 13.84
C LEU A 65 10.52 0.22 14.37
N ASP A 66 9.73 -0.22 15.35
CA ASP A 66 8.66 0.60 15.91
C ASP A 66 9.20 1.90 16.53
N ARG A 67 10.33 1.85 17.24
CA ARG A 67 11.00 3.04 17.79
C ARG A 67 11.39 4.03 16.68
N VAL A 68 12.05 3.55 15.62
CA VAL A 68 12.45 4.38 14.47
C VAL A 68 11.24 5.03 13.81
N VAL A 69 10.18 4.26 13.60
CA VAL A 69 8.94 4.75 12.98
C VAL A 69 8.28 5.82 13.85
N GLU A 70 8.19 5.59 15.15
CA GLU A 70 7.60 6.56 16.08
C GLU A 70 8.37 7.88 16.10
N GLU A 71 9.70 7.84 16.09
CA GLU A 71 10.52 9.06 16.11
C GLU A 71 10.38 9.86 14.81
N ILE A 72 10.38 9.18 13.65
CA ILE A 72 10.14 9.82 12.36
C ILE A 72 8.72 10.42 12.30
N GLU A 73 7.69 9.68 12.72
CA GLU A 73 6.32 10.19 12.73
C GLU A 73 6.15 11.37 13.69
N ARG A 74 6.81 11.32 14.86
CA ARG A 74 6.80 12.40 15.84
C ARG A 74 7.48 13.65 15.27
N ALA A 75 8.66 13.50 14.69
CA ALA A 75 9.36 14.59 14.01
C ALA A 75 8.50 15.18 12.88
N GLY A 76 7.80 14.33 12.13
CA GLY A 76 6.87 14.76 11.10
C GLY A 76 5.66 15.53 11.61
N LYS A 77 5.08 15.13 12.76
CA LYS A 77 3.97 15.86 13.41
C LYS A 77 4.43 17.19 13.99
N GLU A 78 5.64 17.25 14.51
CA GLU A 78 6.25 18.45 15.10
C GLU A 78 6.81 19.41 14.03
N GLY A 79 6.85 19.00 12.76
CA GLY A 79 7.40 19.80 11.66
C GLY A 79 8.92 20.00 11.76
N LYS A 80 9.63 19.05 12.36
CA LYS A 80 11.09 19.10 12.48
C LYS A 80 11.74 18.84 11.12
N GLU A 81 12.72 19.67 10.76
CA GLU A 81 13.47 19.53 9.50
C GLU A 81 14.38 18.29 9.46
N SER A 82 14.74 17.75 10.62
CA SER A 82 15.55 16.53 10.71
C SER A 82 15.24 15.71 11.97
N VAL A 83 15.55 14.43 11.91
CA VAL A 83 15.50 13.48 13.02
C VAL A 83 16.84 12.74 13.11
N GLU A 84 17.37 12.64 14.32
CA GLU A 84 18.57 11.87 14.63
C GLU A 84 18.15 10.57 15.27
N LEU A 85 18.63 9.46 14.71
CA LEU A 85 18.37 8.12 15.17
C LEU A 85 19.70 7.51 15.59
N SER A 86 19.84 7.15 16.86
CA SER A 86 21.03 6.45 17.39
C SER A 86 20.77 4.95 17.43
N PHE A 87 21.75 4.16 16.99
CA PHE A 87 21.67 2.71 16.96
C PHE A 87 22.78 2.09 17.82
N ASP A 88 22.40 1.22 18.76
CA ASP A 88 23.36 0.52 19.63
C ASP A 88 23.98 -0.73 18.95
N GLU A 89 23.41 -1.16 17.82
CA GLU A 89 23.78 -2.36 17.07
C GLU A 89 24.16 -2.01 15.62
N ASP A 90 24.79 -2.97 14.93
CA ASP A 90 25.21 -2.86 13.52
C ASP A 90 23.99 -2.84 12.59
N ILE A 91 23.36 -1.67 12.51
CA ILE A 91 22.09 -1.41 11.85
C ILE A 91 22.30 -0.41 10.73
N ASP A 92 21.91 -0.80 9.52
CA ASP A 92 22.03 0.02 8.31
C ASP A 92 20.64 0.55 7.94
N LEU A 93 20.47 1.87 8.06
CA LEU A 93 19.27 2.57 7.64
C LEU A 93 19.50 3.17 6.26
N ARG A 94 18.57 2.98 5.32
CA ARG A 94 18.65 3.59 3.98
C ARG A 94 17.33 4.18 3.54
N ILE A 95 17.41 5.20 2.69
CA ILE A 95 16.28 5.76 1.97
C ILE A 95 16.18 5.06 0.62
N GLU A 96 15.19 4.17 0.45
CA GLU A 96 14.93 3.45 -0.81
C GLU A 96 14.15 4.33 -1.80
N ALA A 97 13.26 5.17 -1.28
CA ALA A 97 12.55 6.19 -2.04
C ALA A 97 12.26 7.39 -1.16
N SER A 98 11.82 8.50 -1.77
CA SER A 98 11.49 9.74 -1.05
C SER A 98 10.49 9.58 0.09
N HIS A 99 9.77 8.46 0.22
CA HIS A 99 8.79 8.20 1.26
C HIS A 99 8.97 6.79 1.86
N LEU A 100 10.07 6.11 1.57
CA LEU A 100 10.30 4.72 1.95
C LEU A 100 11.71 4.58 2.52
N ILE A 101 11.79 4.07 3.74
CA ILE A 101 13.06 3.68 4.34
C ILE A 101 13.16 2.15 4.40
N SER A 102 14.38 1.65 4.32
CA SER A 102 14.75 0.29 4.68
C SER A 102 15.63 0.29 5.92
N LEU A 103 15.30 -0.54 6.88
CA LEU A 103 16.11 -0.80 8.06
C LEU A 103 16.65 -2.22 7.94
N ARG A 104 17.97 -2.36 7.81
CA ARG A 104 18.65 -3.64 7.73
C ARG A 104 19.35 -3.92 9.05
N THR A 105 18.94 -5.00 9.71
CA THR A 105 19.64 -5.59 10.85
C THR A 105 20.45 -6.79 10.36
N PRO A 106 21.35 -7.37 11.18
CA PRO A 106 22.10 -8.57 10.80
C PRO A 106 21.20 -9.77 10.47
N LYS A 107 19.99 -9.82 11.02
CA LYS A 107 19.05 -10.95 10.90
C LYS A 107 17.92 -10.68 9.92
N SER A 108 17.54 -9.42 9.73
CA SER A 108 16.32 -9.08 8.99
C SER A 108 16.43 -7.76 8.24
N THR A 109 15.53 -7.55 7.29
CA THR A 109 15.41 -6.28 6.56
C THR A 109 13.96 -5.87 6.55
N PHE A 110 13.69 -4.67 7.06
CA PHE A 110 12.36 -4.09 7.15
C PHE A 110 12.22 -2.94 6.17
N HIS A 111 11.01 -2.77 5.67
CA HIS A 111 10.65 -1.66 4.82
C HIS A 111 9.45 -0.94 5.41
N LYS A 112 9.55 0.40 5.53
CA LYS A 112 8.43 1.23 6.02
C LYS A 112 8.23 2.45 5.15
N SER A 113 7.01 2.57 4.62
CA SER A 113 6.57 3.75 3.87
C SER A 113 5.89 4.78 4.77
N PHE A 114 6.19 6.06 4.56
CA PHE A 114 5.61 7.20 5.26
C PHE A 114 4.81 8.07 4.27
N PRO A 115 3.47 7.98 4.26
CA PRO A 115 2.66 8.64 3.23
C PRO A 115 2.63 10.18 3.32
N ARG A 116 3.05 10.75 4.46
CA ARG A 116 2.96 12.19 4.77
C ARG A 116 4.32 12.85 5.01
N ILE A 117 5.41 12.10 4.90
CA ILE A 117 6.75 12.56 5.20
C ILE A 117 7.61 12.21 4.01
N LYS A 118 8.33 13.19 3.46
CA LYS A 118 9.35 12.92 2.46
C LYS A 118 10.74 12.99 3.08
N PHE A 119 11.65 12.18 2.58
CA PHE A 119 13.05 12.14 2.98
C PHE A 119 13.88 12.80 1.89
N ARG A 120 14.64 13.82 2.27
CA ARG A 120 15.47 14.60 1.35
C ARG A 120 16.89 14.06 1.25
N LYS A 121 17.51 13.82 2.41
CA LYS A 121 18.90 13.37 2.53
C LYS A 121 19.04 12.55 3.81
N MET A 122 19.99 11.61 3.78
CA MET A 122 20.49 10.91 4.94
C MET A 122 21.96 11.26 5.16
N GLU A 123 22.35 11.40 6.42
CA GLU A 123 23.74 11.62 6.82
C GLU A 123 24.10 10.62 7.91
N GLU A 124 25.16 9.86 7.68
CA GLU A 124 25.69 8.91 8.66
C GLU A 124 26.51 9.68 9.72
N LEU A 125 26.26 9.36 10.98
CA LEU A 125 26.95 9.88 12.16
C LEU A 125 27.74 8.75 12.81
N GLU A 126 28.65 9.08 13.73
CA GLU A 126 29.47 8.06 14.42
C GLU A 126 28.62 7.02 15.18
N ASP A 127 27.51 7.45 15.79
CA ASP A 127 26.64 6.60 16.61
C ASP A 127 25.22 6.44 16.01
N GLY A 128 25.03 6.76 14.73
CA GLY A 128 23.69 6.69 14.14
C GLY A 128 23.51 7.39 12.80
N VAL A 129 22.29 7.87 12.55
CA VAL A 129 21.89 8.46 11.28
C VAL A 129 21.02 9.69 11.51
N ARG A 130 21.32 10.78 10.79
CA ARG A 130 20.43 11.94 10.68
C ARG A 130 19.66 11.88 9.38
N LEU A 131 18.33 11.86 9.49
CA LEU A 131 17.41 11.95 8.35
C LEU A 131 16.86 13.37 8.23
N TYR A 132 16.98 13.94 7.04
CA TYR A 132 16.38 15.24 6.70
C TYR A 132 15.00 15.03 6.09
N LEU A 133 14.00 15.68 6.68
CA LEU A 133 12.59 15.56 6.31
C LEU A 133 12.18 16.73 5.42
N GLU A 134 11.22 16.47 4.54
CA GLU A 134 10.58 17.43 3.66
C GLU A 134 9.05 17.22 3.72
N PHE A 135 8.29 18.31 3.90
CA PHE A 135 6.84 18.30 4.07
C PHE A 135 6.13 19.05 2.94
#